data_AF-A0A2R5FKD7-F1
#
_entry.id   AF-A0A2R5FKD7-F1
#
_cell.length_a   1.000
_cell.length_b   1.000
_cell.length_c   1.000
_cell.angle_alpha   90.00
_cell.angle_beta   90.00
_cell.angle_gamma   90.00
#
_symmetry.space_group_name_H-M   'P 1'
#
loop_
_entity.id
_entity.type
_entity.pdbx_description
1 polymer ?
#
loop_
_entity_poly.entity_id
_entity_poly.type
_entity_poly.pdbx_seq_one_letter_code
_entity_poly.pdbx_strand_id
1 'polypeptide(L)'
;MFSQSRFYQWWQLRLASLLALIAAIAAANESALAQIVPDKTLETNSVVIPSPNFDLIDGGTRRGANLFHSFEQFNVKEGGRASFSNPSGIKNIISRVTGGNRSEIFGTLGVLGTANLFLINPNGIIFGPNAQLTIGGSFLATTANAIGFGEQGLFSASVPNSPALLTVNPSALLFNQIARPITNQSTRATRGLQLSGNQKSLLLVGGGATRKSEIGV
;
A
#
# COMPACT_ATOMS: atom_id res chain seq x y z
N MET A 1 16.70 37.74 -55.56
CA MET A 1 15.49 37.05 -55.08
C MET A 1 15.88 35.78 -54.31
N PHE A 2 16.55 35.90 -53.16
CA PHE A 2 16.89 34.76 -52.28
C PHE A 2 17.22 35.29 -50.87
N SER A 3 16.23 35.51 -50.01
CA SER A 3 16.49 35.72 -48.57
C SER A 3 15.37 35.23 -47.65
N GLN A 4 14.17 34.98 -48.18
CA GLN A 4 13.04 34.54 -47.36
C GLN A 4 13.22 33.10 -46.83
N SER A 5 13.88 32.21 -47.59
CA SER A 5 14.01 30.78 -47.20
C SER A 5 14.80 30.56 -45.91
N ARG A 6 15.85 31.34 -45.68
CA ARG A 6 16.66 31.21 -44.45
C ARG A 6 15.90 31.75 -43.24
N PHE A 7 15.16 32.84 -43.36
CA PHE A 7 14.36 33.36 -42.24
C PHE A 7 13.28 32.36 -41.77
N TYR A 8 12.56 31.74 -42.71
CA TYR A 8 11.55 30.72 -42.39
C TYR A 8 12.16 29.45 -41.79
N GLN A 9 13.34 29.01 -42.26
CA GLN A 9 14.06 27.87 -41.67
C GLN A 9 14.46 28.13 -40.23
N TRP A 10 14.97 29.33 -39.92
CA TRP A 10 15.37 29.69 -38.56
C TRP A 10 14.17 29.84 -37.62
N TRP A 11 13.05 30.33 -38.15
CA TRP A 11 11.79 30.40 -37.40
C TRP A 11 11.19 29.02 -37.11
N GLN A 12 11.21 28.10 -38.09
CA GLN A 12 10.76 26.72 -37.90
C GLN A 12 11.64 25.94 -36.91
N LEU A 13 12.95 26.12 -36.93
CA LEU A 13 13.86 25.48 -35.96
C LEU A 13 13.61 25.95 -34.53
N ARG A 14 13.29 27.24 -34.32
CA ARG A 14 12.92 27.78 -33.00
C ARG A 14 11.57 27.28 -32.51
N LEU A 15 10.59 27.13 -33.41
CA LEU A 15 9.28 26.60 -33.05
C LEU A 15 9.36 25.11 -32.69
N ALA A 16 10.14 24.33 -33.45
CA ALA A 16 10.38 22.91 -33.19
C ALA A 16 11.11 22.67 -31.86
N SER A 17 12.11 23.49 -31.52
CA SER A 17 12.81 23.37 -30.23
C SER A 17 11.91 23.76 -29.05
N LEU A 18 11.06 24.76 -29.20
CA LEU A 18 10.08 25.15 -28.19
C LEU A 18 9.04 24.03 -27.94
N LEU A 19 8.53 23.42 -29.02
CA LEU A 19 7.60 22.29 -28.93
C LEU A 19 8.24 21.05 -28.29
N ALA A 20 9.50 20.75 -28.62
CA ALA A 20 10.24 19.66 -28.01
C ALA A 20 10.50 19.89 -26.51
N LEU A 21 10.77 21.14 -26.09
CA LEU A 21 10.94 21.50 -24.69
C LEU A 21 9.62 21.37 -23.90
N ILE A 22 8.50 21.79 -24.48
CA ILE A 22 7.16 21.65 -23.88
C ILE A 22 6.78 20.16 -23.74
N ALA A 23 7.07 19.34 -24.76
CA ALA A 23 6.83 17.90 -24.70
C ALA A 23 7.71 17.20 -23.64
N ALA A 24 8.97 17.62 -23.47
CA ALA A 24 9.85 17.10 -22.44
C ALA A 24 9.38 17.48 -21.01
N ILE A 25 8.85 18.69 -20.83
CA ILE A 25 8.26 19.13 -19.54
C ILE A 25 6.94 18.39 -19.27
N ALA A 26 6.11 18.16 -20.30
CA ALA A 26 4.88 17.38 -20.17
C ALA A 26 5.16 15.90 -19.84
N ALA A 27 6.19 15.30 -20.45
CA ALA A 27 6.62 13.93 -20.16
C ALA A 27 7.31 13.78 -18.79
N ALA A 28 7.89 14.86 -18.25
CA ALA A 28 8.46 14.87 -16.90
C ALA A 28 7.40 14.92 -15.78
N ASN A 29 6.14 15.23 -16.12
CA ASN A 29 5.01 15.27 -15.18
C ASN A 29 4.25 13.95 -15.05
N GLU A 30 4.71 12.87 -15.70
CA GLU A 30 4.30 11.49 -15.43
C GLU A 30 4.85 11.08 -14.06
N SER A 31 4.22 11.65 -13.04
CA SER A 31 4.57 11.58 -11.64
C SER A 31 4.50 10.14 -11.16
N ALA A 32 5.55 9.69 -10.49
CA ALA A 32 5.65 8.37 -9.91
C ALA A 32 4.43 8.02 -9.04
N LEU A 33 3.65 7.00 -9.44
CA LEU A 33 2.61 6.39 -8.60
C LEU A 33 3.23 5.46 -7.52
N ALA A 34 4.25 5.96 -6.80
CA ALA A 34 4.69 5.39 -5.53
C ALA A 34 4.21 6.33 -4.41
N GLN A 35 2.92 6.25 -4.07
CA GLN A 35 2.35 7.02 -2.97
C GLN A 35 1.99 6.08 -1.82
N ILE A 36 2.96 5.87 -0.94
CA ILE A 36 2.67 5.56 0.46
C ILE A 36 2.70 6.90 1.19
N VAL A 37 1.52 7.38 1.55
CA VAL A 37 1.34 8.72 2.13
C VAL A 37 0.75 8.55 3.52
N PRO A 38 1.51 8.78 4.60
CA PRO A 38 0.96 8.83 5.94
C PRO A 38 -0.13 9.90 6.07
N ASP A 39 -1.17 9.60 6.84
CA ASP A 39 -2.07 10.64 7.32
C ASP A 39 -1.62 11.17 8.70
N LYS A 40 -2.42 12.06 9.30
CA LYS A 40 -2.15 12.68 10.60
C LYS A 40 -3.14 12.31 11.69
N THR A 41 -3.74 11.12 11.58
CA THR A 41 -4.86 10.68 12.44
C THR A 41 -4.42 9.84 13.65
N LEU A 42 -3.12 9.60 13.81
CA LEU A 42 -2.55 8.90 14.96
C LEU A 42 -1.91 9.89 15.95
N GLU A 43 -1.71 9.45 17.19
CA GLU A 43 -0.97 10.21 18.20
C GLU A 43 0.49 10.42 17.76
N THR A 44 1.17 9.30 17.44
CA THR A 44 2.43 9.29 16.71
C THR A 44 2.15 8.79 15.31
N ASN A 45 2.35 9.67 14.33
CA ASN A 45 2.04 9.39 12.93
C ASN A 45 3.04 8.42 12.29
N SER A 46 2.60 7.78 11.22
CA SER A 46 3.47 6.94 10.39
C SER A 46 4.46 7.82 9.63
N VAL A 47 5.63 7.27 9.36
CA VAL A 47 6.68 7.92 8.57
C VAL A 47 7.09 6.98 7.46
N VAL A 48 7.29 7.52 6.26
CA VAL A 48 7.85 6.79 5.14
C VAL A 48 9.22 7.39 4.85
N ILE A 49 10.25 6.56 4.92
CA ILE A 49 11.65 6.92 4.66
C ILE A 49 12.06 6.21 3.37
N PRO A 50 12.12 6.93 2.23
CA PRO A 50 12.59 6.37 0.98
C PRO A 50 14.03 5.88 1.13
N SER A 51 14.30 4.66 0.70
CA SER A 51 15.67 4.11 0.63
C SER A 51 15.93 3.52 -0.74
N PRO A 52 17.20 3.34 -1.16
CA PRO A 52 17.54 2.87 -2.51
C PRO A 52 16.91 1.52 -2.89
N ASN A 53 16.63 0.66 -1.90
CA ASN A 53 16.16 -0.71 -2.12
C ASN A 53 14.68 -0.92 -1.75
N PHE A 54 14.12 -0.08 -0.89
CA PHE A 54 12.73 -0.15 -0.44
C PHE A 54 12.34 1.13 0.30
N ASP A 55 11.04 1.42 0.34
CA ASP A 55 10.46 2.42 1.23
C ASP A 55 10.32 1.81 2.63
N LEU A 56 11.05 2.37 3.60
CA LEU A 56 10.94 1.97 5.00
C LEU A 56 9.74 2.69 5.62
N ILE A 57 8.80 1.92 6.14
CA ILE A 57 7.66 2.43 6.89
C ILE A 57 8.01 2.31 8.37
N ASP A 58 8.06 3.44 9.07
CA ASP A 58 8.46 3.54 10.48
C ASP A 58 7.55 4.51 11.26
N GLY A 59 7.90 4.78 12.51
CA GLY A 59 7.09 5.61 13.41
C GLY A 59 5.82 4.88 13.81
N GLY A 60 4.68 5.58 13.77
CA GLY A 60 3.40 5.00 14.16
C GLY A 60 3.19 4.99 15.68
N THR A 61 1.97 4.62 16.09
CA THR A 61 1.58 4.66 17.50
C THR A 61 1.69 3.27 18.12
N ARG A 62 2.50 3.14 19.16
CA ARG A 62 2.66 1.89 19.91
C ARG A 62 1.66 1.78 21.04
N ARG A 63 1.04 0.59 21.19
CA ARG A 63 0.25 0.18 22.35
C ARG A 63 0.55 -1.28 22.69
N GLY A 64 1.33 -1.50 23.73
CA GLY A 64 1.79 -2.84 24.11
C GLY A 64 2.57 -3.51 22.96
N ALA A 65 2.06 -4.65 22.50
CA ALA A 65 2.64 -5.43 21.40
C ALA A 65 2.09 -5.05 20.01
N ASN A 66 1.24 -4.03 19.92
CA ASN A 66 0.67 -3.52 18.68
C ASN A 66 1.37 -2.23 18.24
N LEU A 67 1.66 -2.14 16.96
CA LEU A 67 2.12 -0.92 16.29
C LEU A 67 1.09 -0.52 15.24
N PHE A 68 0.53 0.69 15.39
CA PHE A 68 -0.51 1.20 14.52
C PHE A 68 0.08 2.17 13.49
N HIS A 69 -0.28 1.95 12.23
CA HIS A 69 0.03 2.84 11.11
C HIS A 69 -1.25 3.32 10.42
N SER A 70 -1.19 4.52 9.85
CA SER A 70 -2.32 5.16 9.18
C SER A 70 -1.84 5.94 7.99
N PHE A 71 -2.50 5.72 6.86
CA PHE A 71 -2.12 6.25 5.57
C PHE A 71 -3.33 6.87 4.89
N GLU A 72 -3.13 7.99 4.21
CA GLU A 72 -4.10 8.49 3.25
C GLU A 72 -4.08 7.62 1.98
N GLN A 73 -2.89 7.21 1.54
CA GLN A 73 -2.70 6.35 0.38
C GLN A 73 -1.66 5.28 0.66
N PHE A 74 -1.90 4.07 0.15
CA PHE A 74 -0.96 2.95 0.31
C PHE A 74 -0.92 2.12 -0.96
N ASN A 75 0.07 2.42 -1.81
CA ASN A 75 0.34 1.72 -3.06
C ASN A 75 1.81 1.29 -3.12
N VAL A 76 2.08 0.12 -3.68
CA VAL A 76 3.44 -0.38 -3.91
C VAL A 76 3.59 -0.63 -5.41
N LYS A 77 4.34 0.23 -6.10
CA LYS A 77 4.55 0.11 -7.55
C LYS A 77 5.23 -1.19 -7.95
N GLU A 78 5.02 -1.60 -9.20
CA GLU A 78 5.74 -2.70 -9.83
C GLU A 78 7.26 -2.53 -9.68
N GLY A 79 7.97 -3.61 -9.36
CA GLY A 79 9.41 -3.58 -9.01
C GLY A 79 9.79 -2.82 -7.73
N GLY A 80 8.87 -2.06 -7.14
CA GLY A 80 9.05 -1.36 -5.87
C GLY A 80 8.95 -2.30 -4.68
N ARG A 81 9.44 -1.84 -3.53
CA ARG A 81 9.33 -2.57 -2.26
C ARG A 81 8.99 -1.61 -1.13
N ALA A 82 8.06 -2.01 -0.27
CA ALA A 82 7.72 -1.30 0.95
C ALA A 82 7.85 -2.27 2.13
N SER A 83 8.58 -1.87 3.17
CA SER A 83 8.82 -2.73 4.33
C SER A 83 8.55 -1.99 5.63
N PHE A 84 7.71 -2.56 6.49
CA PHE A 84 7.47 -2.04 7.84
C PHE A 84 8.65 -2.37 8.77
N SER A 85 9.06 -1.40 9.58
CA SER A 85 9.94 -1.63 10.71
C SER A 85 9.26 -2.56 11.72
N ASN A 86 10.05 -3.39 12.41
CA ASN A 86 9.56 -4.23 13.51
C ASN A 86 10.38 -3.95 14.77
N PRO A 87 10.09 -2.87 15.52
CA PRO A 87 10.73 -2.62 16.80
C PRO A 87 10.56 -3.78 17.78
N SER A 88 11.46 -3.90 18.76
CA SER A 88 11.44 -4.97 19.76
C SER A 88 10.13 -4.99 20.55
N GLY A 89 9.57 -6.19 20.71
CA GLY A 89 8.33 -6.44 21.44
C GLY A 89 7.05 -6.19 20.66
N ILE A 90 7.12 -5.75 19.39
CA ILE A 90 5.96 -5.65 18.51
C ILE A 90 5.66 -7.02 17.90
N LYS A 91 4.42 -7.48 18.08
CA LYS A 91 3.87 -8.73 17.52
C LYS A 91 2.91 -8.49 16.37
N ASN A 92 2.20 -7.36 16.38
CA ASN A 92 1.22 -7.01 15.35
C ASN A 92 1.48 -5.60 14.83
N ILE A 93 1.53 -5.46 13.51
CA ILE A 93 1.56 -4.19 12.80
C ILE A 93 0.19 -4.03 12.15
N ILE A 94 -0.56 -3.02 12.57
CA ILE A 94 -1.93 -2.78 12.11
C ILE A 94 -1.97 -1.47 11.32
N SER A 95 -2.23 -1.59 10.02
CA SER A 95 -2.10 -0.50 9.05
C SER A 95 -3.44 -0.22 8.39
N ARG A 96 -3.94 1.03 8.49
CA ARG A 96 -5.18 1.47 7.84
C ARG A 96 -4.94 2.46 6.71
N VAL A 97 -5.81 2.41 5.70
CA VAL A 97 -5.92 3.43 4.66
C VAL A 97 -7.21 4.23 4.86
N THR A 98 -7.08 5.52 5.07
CA THR A 98 -8.19 6.44 5.38
C THR A 98 -8.66 7.26 4.18
N GLY A 99 -7.84 7.38 3.14
CA GLY A 99 -8.21 8.05 1.90
C GLY A 99 -9.18 7.24 1.04
N GLY A 100 -9.77 7.88 0.03
CA GLY A 100 -10.84 7.31 -0.81
C GLY A 100 -10.39 6.31 -1.88
N ASN A 101 -9.09 6.07 -2.02
CA ASN A 101 -8.53 5.23 -3.09
C ASN A 101 -8.29 3.79 -2.61
N ARG A 102 -8.47 2.84 -3.53
CA ARG A 102 -8.05 1.45 -3.31
C ARG A 102 -6.52 1.36 -3.20
N SER A 103 -6.04 0.27 -2.60
CA SER A 103 -4.61 -0.04 -2.56
C SER A 103 -4.20 -0.90 -3.75
N GLU A 104 -3.17 -0.47 -4.46
CA GLU A 104 -2.56 -1.17 -5.59
C GLU A 104 -1.18 -1.67 -5.16
N ILE A 105 -1.09 -2.98 -4.91
CA ILE A 105 0.12 -3.66 -4.45
C ILE A 105 0.67 -4.47 -5.62
N PHE A 106 1.48 -3.84 -6.45
CA PHE A 106 2.09 -4.44 -7.63
C PHE A 106 3.53 -4.90 -7.38
N GLY A 107 4.19 -4.35 -6.37
CA GLY A 107 5.54 -4.74 -5.94
C GLY A 107 5.59 -5.64 -4.71
N THR A 108 6.68 -5.54 -3.95
CA THR A 108 6.92 -6.35 -2.75
C THR A 108 6.48 -5.61 -1.48
N LEU A 109 5.58 -6.22 -0.70
CA LEU A 109 5.17 -5.73 0.62
C LEU A 109 5.79 -6.61 1.71
N GLY A 110 6.40 -6.00 2.73
CA GLY A 110 7.15 -6.74 3.73
C GLY A 110 7.14 -6.19 5.14
N VAL A 111 7.69 -6.99 6.05
CA VAL A 111 7.98 -6.62 7.44
C VAL A 111 9.43 -7.01 7.72
N LEU A 112 10.21 -6.10 8.30
CA LEU A 112 11.60 -6.35 8.70
C LEU A 112 11.65 -7.07 10.05
N GLY A 113 11.07 -8.27 10.11
CA GLY A 113 10.93 -9.05 11.34
C GLY A 113 9.85 -10.12 11.23
N THR A 114 9.33 -10.54 12.38
CA THR A 114 8.37 -11.65 12.50
C THR A 114 6.97 -11.22 12.94
N ALA A 115 6.72 -9.93 13.08
CA ALA A 115 5.39 -9.42 13.39
C ALA A 115 4.37 -9.80 12.30
N ASN A 116 3.13 -10.01 12.75
CA ASN A 116 1.97 -10.13 11.87
C ASN A 116 1.67 -8.77 11.23
N LEU A 117 1.23 -8.76 9.97
CA LEU A 117 0.82 -7.55 9.28
C LEU A 117 -0.68 -7.60 8.96
N PHE A 118 -1.40 -6.56 9.38
CA PHE A 118 -2.80 -6.34 9.06
C PHE A 118 -2.91 -5.09 8.19
N LEU A 119 -3.45 -5.22 6.99
CA LEU A 119 -3.71 -4.11 6.06
C LEU A 119 -5.22 -3.97 5.84
N ILE A 120 -5.78 -2.83 6.22
CA ILE A 120 -7.21 -2.52 6.06
C ILE A 120 -7.39 -1.34 5.11
N ASN A 121 -8.13 -1.56 4.02
CA ASN A 121 -8.56 -0.51 3.10
C ASN A 121 -10.01 -0.78 2.63
N PRO A 122 -11.01 -0.04 3.14
CA PRO A 122 -12.41 -0.20 2.75
C PRO A 122 -12.67 0.01 1.26
N ASN A 123 -11.77 0.73 0.57
CA ASN A 123 -11.91 1.06 -0.84
C ASN A 123 -11.47 -0.05 -1.79
N GLY A 124 -10.93 -1.16 -1.27
CA GLY A 124 -10.49 -2.29 -2.06
C GLY A 124 -8.97 -2.45 -2.04
N ILE A 125 -8.52 -3.66 -2.36
CA ILE A 125 -7.10 -4.01 -2.44
C ILE A 125 -6.89 -4.86 -3.70
N ILE A 126 -5.92 -4.50 -4.52
CA ILE A 126 -5.51 -5.26 -5.70
C ILE A 126 -4.05 -5.67 -5.53
N PHE A 127 -3.79 -6.97 -5.60
CA PHE A 127 -2.44 -7.51 -5.73
C PHE A 127 -2.17 -7.79 -7.20
N GLY A 128 -1.17 -7.13 -7.77
CA GLY A 128 -0.80 -7.28 -9.18
C GLY A 128 -0.10 -8.59 -9.49
N PRO A 129 0.18 -8.88 -10.78
CA PRO A 129 0.79 -10.13 -11.23
C PRO A 129 2.13 -10.47 -10.58
N ASN A 130 2.94 -9.46 -10.29
CA ASN A 130 4.25 -9.61 -9.68
C ASN A 130 4.28 -9.27 -8.19
N ALA A 131 3.11 -9.11 -7.56
CA ALA A 131 3.02 -8.80 -6.15
C ALA A 131 3.58 -9.94 -5.29
N GLN A 132 4.34 -9.58 -4.26
CA GLN A 132 5.01 -10.53 -3.37
C GLN A 132 4.90 -10.09 -1.92
N LEU A 133 4.92 -11.07 -1.01
CA LEU A 133 4.99 -10.82 0.42
C LEU A 133 6.34 -11.28 0.97
N THR A 134 7.01 -10.42 1.73
CA THR A 134 8.20 -10.78 2.51
C THR A 134 7.92 -10.53 3.99
N ILE A 135 7.10 -11.40 4.58
CA ILE A 135 6.56 -11.24 5.94
C ILE A 135 6.95 -12.46 6.77
N GLY A 136 7.62 -12.22 7.90
CA GLY A 136 8.02 -13.25 8.84
C GLY A 136 6.92 -13.67 9.83
N GLY A 137 5.76 -13.03 9.81
CA GLY A 137 4.56 -13.41 10.58
C GLY A 137 3.39 -13.82 9.68
N SER A 138 2.17 -13.76 10.22
CA SER A 138 0.92 -13.90 9.45
C SER A 138 0.57 -12.61 8.72
N PHE A 139 -0.23 -12.71 7.66
CA PHE A 139 -0.73 -11.56 6.90
C PHE A 139 -2.24 -11.60 6.75
N LEU A 140 -2.89 -10.46 7.05
CA LEU A 140 -4.30 -10.23 6.79
C LEU A 140 -4.45 -8.97 5.95
N ALA A 141 -5.14 -9.08 4.81
CA ALA A 141 -5.62 -7.94 4.05
C ALA A 141 -7.16 -7.94 4.07
N THR A 142 -7.77 -6.79 4.33
CA THR A 142 -9.23 -6.70 4.42
C THR A 142 -9.80 -5.40 3.88
N THR A 143 -11.03 -5.46 3.38
CA THR A 143 -11.85 -4.30 3.02
C THR A 143 -12.88 -3.94 4.10
N ALA A 144 -12.68 -4.44 5.32
CA ALA A 144 -13.42 -3.99 6.49
C ALA A 144 -13.24 -2.47 6.69
N ASN A 145 -14.17 -1.86 7.44
CA ASN A 145 -14.13 -0.46 7.84
C ASN A 145 -13.39 -0.24 9.15
N ALA A 146 -13.32 -1.27 10.00
CA ALA A 146 -12.56 -1.23 11.23
C ALA A 146 -12.09 -2.62 11.66
N ILE A 147 -11.05 -2.63 12.49
CA ILE A 147 -10.62 -3.78 13.27
C ILE A 147 -11.06 -3.57 14.72
N GLY A 148 -11.76 -4.56 15.27
CA GLY A 148 -12.19 -4.59 16.66
C GLY A 148 -11.18 -5.30 17.56
N PHE A 149 -11.13 -4.86 18.82
CA PHE A 149 -10.20 -5.30 19.85
C PHE A 149 -10.97 -5.70 21.13
N GLY A 150 -11.97 -6.58 20.98
CA GLY A 150 -12.92 -6.93 22.04
C GLY A 150 -13.65 -5.68 22.58
N GLU A 151 -13.86 -5.64 23.89
CA GLU A 151 -14.52 -4.53 24.61
C GLU A 151 -13.71 -3.22 24.63
N GLN A 152 -12.47 -3.24 24.13
CA GLN A 152 -11.56 -2.10 24.25
C GLN A 152 -11.82 -1.03 23.18
N GLY A 153 -12.48 -1.38 22.08
CA GLY A 153 -12.86 -0.45 21.01
C GLY A 153 -12.35 -0.83 19.62
N LEU A 154 -12.23 0.17 18.75
CA LEU A 154 -12.10 0.00 17.31
C LEU A 154 -10.93 0.82 16.72
N PHE A 155 -10.22 0.25 15.77
CA PHE A 155 -9.33 0.99 14.87
C PHE A 155 -9.98 1.11 13.49
N SER A 156 -10.54 2.29 13.18
CA SER A 156 -11.35 2.49 11.98
C SER A 156 -10.59 3.18 10.84
N ALA A 157 -10.74 2.67 9.63
CA ALA A 157 -10.31 3.32 8.39
C ALA A 157 -11.31 4.40 7.91
N SER A 158 -12.60 4.25 8.21
CA SER A 158 -13.65 5.18 7.75
C SER A 158 -13.96 6.32 8.72
N VAL A 159 -13.72 6.13 10.02
CA VAL A 159 -13.88 7.18 11.06
C VAL A 159 -12.57 7.26 11.86
N PRO A 160 -11.50 7.82 11.28
CA PRO A 160 -10.15 7.64 11.82
C PRO A 160 -9.84 8.44 13.09
N ASN A 161 -10.62 9.50 13.38
CA ASN A 161 -10.43 10.42 14.50
C ASN A 161 -11.17 9.99 15.79
N SER A 162 -11.70 8.77 15.86
CA SER A 162 -12.33 8.26 17.08
C SER A 162 -11.27 7.82 18.10
N PRO A 163 -11.30 8.31 19.35
CA PRO A 163 -10.25 8.04 20.33
C PRO A 163 -10.44 6.69 21.02
N ALA A 164 -9.59 5.72 20.68
CA ALA A 164 -8.88 4.84 21.62
C ALA A 164 -8.09 3.80 20.81
N LEU A 165 -6.76 3.90 20.80
CA LEU A 165 -5.87 2.87 20.24
C LEU A 165 -5.47 1.88 21.34
N LEU A 166 -5.48 0.58 21.03
CA LEU A 166 -5.74 -0.47 22.02
C LEU A 166 -4.61 -1.51 22.14
N THR A 167 -4.50 -2.13 23.30
CA THR A 167 -3.37 -2.99 23.70
C THR A 167 -3.61 -4.49 23.48
N VAL A 168 -4.82 -4.93 23.17
CA VAL A 168 -5.13 -6.36 22.90
C VAL A 168 -4.96 -6.74 21.44
N ASN A 169 -5.06 -8.03 21.14
CA ASN A 169 -5.00 -8.52 19.77
C ASN A 169 -6.29 -8.19 19.00
N PRO A 170 -6.20 -7.96 17.67
CA PRO A 170 -7.37 -7.91 16.79
C PRO A 170 -8.28 -9.13 16.98
N SER A 171 -9.58 -8.90 17.14
CA SER A 171 -10.57 -9.97 17.35
C SER A 171 -11.74 -9.96 16.36
N ALA A 172 -12.01 -8.83 15.71
CA ALA A 172 -13.14 -8.69 14.80
C ALA A 172 -12.81 -7.82 13.59
N LEU A 173 -13.51 -8.08 12.48
CA LEU A 173 -13.53 -7.23 11.29
C LEU A 173 -14.94 -6.66 11.14
N LEU A 174 -15.06 -5.34 11.06
CA LEU A 174 -16.36 -4.66 11.00
C LEU A 174 -16.58 -4.04 9.63
N PHE A 175 -17.71 -4.35 8.99
CA PHE A 175 -18.12 -3.79 7.71
C PHE A 175 -19.37 -2.92 7.94
N ASN A 176 -19.34 -1.65 7.51
CA ASN A 176 -20.47 -0.72 7.64
C ASN A 176 -21.34 -0.64 6.38
N GLN A 177 -20.93 -1.32 5.31
CA GLN A 177 -21.57 -1.38 4.01
C GLN A 177 -21.20 -2.70 3.31
N ILE A 178 -21.71 -2.93 2.09
CA ILE A 178 -21.30 -4.06 1.26
C ILE A 178 -19.78 -3.98 1.06
N ALA A 179 -19.07 -5.01 1.51
CA ALA A 179 -17.62 -5.07 1.42
C ALA A 179 -17.15 -4.96 -0.04
N ARG A 180 -16.05 -4.23 -0.29
CA ARG A 180 -15.44 -4.12 -1.63
C ARG A 180 -14.54 -5.33 -1.91
N PRO A 181 -14.28 -5.67 -3.19
CA PRO A 181 -13.48 -6.84 -3.52
C PRO A 181 -12.01 -6.69 -3.16
N ILE A 182 -11.38 -7.83 -2.87
CA ILE A 182 -9.93 -8.00 -2.92
C ILE A 182 -9.63 -8.83 -4.16
N THR A 183 -8.84 -8.29 -5.08
CA THR A 183 -8.46 -8.99 -6.32
C THR A 183 -7.00 -9.40 -6.22
N ASN A 184 -6.75 -10.70 -6.17
CA ASN A 184 -5.40 -11.25 -6.26
C ASN A 184 -5.12 -11.71 -7.69
N GLN A 185 -4.14 -11.08 -8.35
CA GLN A 185 -3.65 -11.45 -9.67
C GLN A 185 -2.23 -12.02 -9.62
N SER A 186 -1.64 -12.22 -8.45
CA SER A 186 -0.25 -12.68 -8.32
C SER A 186 -0.06 -14.06 -8.95
N THR A 187 0.80 -14.15 -9.97
CA THR A 187 1.09 -15.39 -10.73
C THR A 187 2.52 -15.89 -10.55
N ARG A 188 3.30 -15.27 -9.65
CA ARG A 188 4.74 -15.56 -9.51
C ARG A 188 4.94 -16.95 -8.89
N ALA A 189 5.39 -17.91 -9.72
CA ALA A 189 5.44 -19.35 -9.39
C ALA A 189 6.25 -19.73 -8.14
N THR A 190 7.19 -18.90 -7.69
CA THR A 190 8.07 -19.19 -6.54
C THR A 190 7.92 -18.25 -5.35
N ARG A 191 7.24 -17.10 -5.50
CA ARG A 191 7.13 -16.05 -4.48
C ARG A 191 5.89 -15.17 -4.62
N GLY A 192 4.75 -15.70 -5.06
CA GLY A 192 3.50 -14.92 -5.16
C GLY A 192 3.01 -14.41 -3.79
N LEU A 193 1.69 -14.36 -3.56
CA LEU A 193 1.18 -14.15 -2.19
C LEU A 193 1.42 -15.41 -1.35
N GLN A 194 2.63 -15.56 -0.83
CA GLN A 194 3.06 -16.67 0.01
C GLN A 194 3.83 -16.11 1.21
N LEU A 195 3.71 -16.78 2.35
CA LEU A 195 4.44 -16.43 3.57
C LEU A 195 5.60 -17.40 3.77
N SER A 196 6.74 -16.91 4.25
CA SER A 196 7.92 -17.75 4.45
C SER A 196 7.86 -18.45 5.81
N GLY A 197 7.55 -19.75 5.87
CA GLY A 197 7.69 -20.57 7.10
C GLY A 197 6.42 -21.31 7.52
N ASN A 198 6.59 -22.32 8.38
CA ASN A 198 5.51 -23.20 8.85
C ASN A 198 4.60 -22.46 9.86
N GLN A 199 3.30 -22.82 9.90
CA GLN A 199 2.30 -22.31 10.86
C GLN A 199 1.92 -20.81 10.74
N LYS A 200 1.96 -20.24 9.54
CA LYS A 200 1.54 -18.85 9.27
C LYS A 200 0.25 -18.82 8.48
N SER A 201 -0.56 -17.78 8.71
CA SER A 201 -1.84 -17.62 8.03
C SER A 201 -1.81 -16.45 7.05
N LEU A 202 -2.32 -16.68 5.84
CA LEU A 202 -2.57 -15.66 4.82
C LEU A 202 -4.08 -15.56 4.61
N LEU A 203 -4.68 -14.44 5.02
CA LEU A 203 -6.12 -14.21 4.88
C LEU A 203 -6.38 -12.96 4.03
N LEU A 204 -7.24 -13.10 3.02
CA LEU A 204 -7.80 -11.99 2.25
C LEU A 204 -9.31 -11.95 2.51
N VAL A 205 -9.81 -10.95 3.23
CA VAL A 205 -11.21 -10.87 3.66
C VAL A 205 -11.89 -9.62 3.11
N GLY A 206 -12.81 -9.79 2.15
CA GLY A 206 -13.56 -8.69 1.55
C GLY A 206 -14.81 -9.18 0.82
N GLY A 207 -15.45 -8.31 0.04
CA GLY A 207 -16.61 -8.65 -0.79
C GLY A 207 -16.23 -9.42 -2.06
N GLY A 208 -17.22 -9.97 -2.76
CA GLY A 208 -17.00 -10.88 -3.89
C GLY A 208 -16.60 -10.22 -5.21
N ALA A 209 -15.59 -10.78 -5.89
CA ALA A 209 -15.68 -11.38 -7.23
C ALA A 209 -14.46 -12.29 -7.51
N THR A 210 -14.74 -13.54 -7.89
CA THR A 210 -13.85 -14.71 -8.01
C THR A 210 -12.87 -14.65 -9.20
N ARG A 211 -11.67 -15.24 -9.05
CA ARG A 211 -11.12 -16.16 -10.07
C ARG A 211 -10.40 -17.35 -9.40
N LYS A 212 -10.81 -18.57 -9.77
CA LYS A 212 -10.23 -19.85 -9.36
C LYS A 212 -8.79 -19.96 -9.87
N SER A 213 -7.88 -20.46 -9.03
CA SER A 213 -6.74 -21.25 -9.49
C SER A 213 -6.81 -22.60 -8.81
N GLU A 214 -6.97 -23.65 -9.61
CA GLU A 214 -6.88 -25.05 -9.18
C GLU A 214 -5.51 -25.32 -8.55
N ILE A 215 -5.53 -26.05 -7.43
CA ILE A 215 -4.33 -26.59 -6.80
C ILE A 215 -4.21 -28.02 -7.34
N GLY A 216 -3.21 -28.27 -8.17
CA GLY A 216 -2.79 -29.63 -8.50
C GLY A 216 -2.11 -30.24 -7.27
N VAL A 217 -2.53 -31.45 -6.91
CA VAL A 217 -1.96 -32.31 -5.86
C VAL A 217 -0.49 -32.59 -6.11
#